data_AF-X8E2Y3-F1
#
_entry.id   AF-X8E2Y3-F1
#
_cell.length_a   1.000
_cell.length_b   1.000
_cell.length_c   1.000
_cell.angle_alpha   90.00
_cell.angle_beta   90.00
_cell.angle_gamma   90.00
#
_symmetry.space_group_name_H-M   'P 1'
#
loop_
_entity.id
_entity.type
_entity.pdbx_description
1 polymer ?
#
loop_
_entity_poly.entity_id
_entity_poly.type
_entity_poly.pdbx_seq_one_letter_code
_entity_poly.pdbx_strand_id
1 'polypeptide(L)'
;MGHRPIEDAMGALVCHGALSRNPELRILSIENGAEWVPHLFKGLKGVYKKMPNAFAEDPIEAFKRCIYISPFWEDNFVDIVKMVGSDRVVFGSDWPHPEGLADPLTFVDELSGLDQEDVEKIMGGNLMKLMKVSQPAKQVSA
;
A
#
# COMPACT_ATOMS: atom_id res chain seq x y z
N MET A 1 -6.35 13.25 12.49
CA MET A 1 -5.16 13.49 13.37
C MET A 1 -4.49 12.15 13.54
N GLY A 2 -3.27 11.92 13.03
CA GLY A 2 -2.60 10.61 13.15
C GLY A 2 -1.59 10.29 12.04
N HIS A 3 -1.73 10.89 10.86
CA HIS A 3 -0.97 10.51 9.65
C HIS A 3 0.51 10.93 9.60
N ARG A 4 0.92 11.87 10.45
CA ARG A 4 2.25 12.50 10.32
C ARG A 4 3.43 11.53 10.49
N PRO A 5 3.43 10.59 11.46
CA PRO A 5 4.56 9.66 11.61
C PRO A 5 4.77 8.75 10.41
N ILE A 6 3.71 8.16 9.84
CA ILE A 6 3.82 7.29 8.66
C ILE A 6 4.24 8.08 7.43
N GLU A 7 3.67 9.28 7.25
CA GLU A 7 4.05 10.15 6.15
C GLU A 7 5.53 10.55 6.23
N ASP A 8 6.00 10.97 7.39
CA ASP A 8 7.40 11.37 7.61
C ASP A 8 8.35 10.17 7.38
N ALA A 9 7.99 8.96 7.84
CA ALA A 9 8.77 7.75 7.62
C ALA A 9 8.90 7.40 6.12
N MET A 10 7.78 7.43 5.39
CA MET A 10 7.76 7.14 3.97
C MET A 10 8.44 8.24 3.15
N GLY A 11 8.26 9.49 3.54
CA GLY A 11 8.98 10.64 2.99
C GLY A 11 10.49 10.50 3.17
N ALA A 12 10.97 10.06 4.34
CA ALA A 12 12.39 9.84 4.58
C ALA A 12 12.97 8.73 3.68
N LEU A 13 12.25 7.62 3.49
CA LEU A 13 12.67 6.52 2.62
C LEU A 13 12.83 6.98 1.16
N VAL A 14 11.88 7.79 0.67
CA VAL A 14 11.88 8.33 -0.68
C VAL A 14 12.95 9.43 -0.84
N CYS A 15 12.88 10.49 -0.03
CA CYS A 15 13.68 11.70 -0.19
C CYS A 15 15.17 11.48 0.11
N HIS A 16 15.52 10.55 0.99
CA HIS A 16 16.93 10.18 1.23
C HIS A 16 17.43 9.10 0.26
N GLY A 17 16.64 8.76 -0.77
CA GLY A 17 17.03 7.90 -1.88
C GLY A 17 17.16 6.42 -1.53
N ALA A 18 16.56 5.96 -0.42
CA ALA A 18 16.64 4.55 -0.04
C ALA A 18 15.97 3.65 -1.11
N LEU A 19 14.80 4.08 -1.62
CA LEU A 19 14.05 3.34 -2.64
C LEU A 19 14.71 3.36 -4.03
N SER A 20 15.44 4.43 -4.34
CA SER A 20 16.19 4.54 -5.60
C SER A 20 17.49 3.74 -5.58
N ARG A 21 18.20 3.72 -4.45
CA ARG A 21 19.41 2.90 -4.30
C ARG A 21 19.11 1.40 -4.22
N ASN A 22 17.91 1.03 -3.76
CA ASN A 22 17.51 -0.36 -3.56
C ASN A 22 16.16 -0.61 -4.28
N PRO A 23 16.15 -0.71 -5.62
CA PRO A 23 14.91 -0.82 -6.40
C PRO A 23 14.11 -2.11 -6.12
N GLU A 24 14.77 -3.14 -5.57
CA GLU A 24 14.15 -4.41 -5.17
C GLU A 24 13.64 -4.41 -3.72
N LEU A 25 13.87 -3.33 -2.96
CA LEU A 25 13.40 -3.21 -1.59
C LEU A 25 11.86 -3.18 -1.58
N ARG A 26 11.27 -3.96 -0.68
CA ARG A 26 9.82 -4.03 -0.49
C ARG A 26 9.48 -3.63 0.93
N ILE A 27 8.57 -2.67 1.08
CA ILE A 27 8.14 -2.15 2.38
C ILE A 27 6.62 -2.21 2.39
N LEU A 28 6.04 -2.78 3.44
CA LEU A 28 4.60 -2.84 3.62
C LEU A 28 4.20 -1.96 4.82
N SER A 29 3.37 -0.96 4.55
CA SER A 29 2.69 -0.18 5.58
C SER A 29 1.48 -0.96 6.08
N ILE A 30 1.49 -1.34 7.37
CA ILE A 30 0.39 -2.08 8.01
C ILE A 30 -0.28 -1.17 9.03
N GLU A 31 -1.61 -1.16 9.06
CA GLU A 31 -2.40 -0.47 10.10
C GLU A 31 -2.19 1.07 10.18
N ASN A 32 -1.78 1.69 9.07
CA ASN A 32 -1.62 3.15 8.99
C ASN A 32 -2.64 3.81 8.03
N GLY A 33 -3.59 3.03 7.51
CA GLY A 33 -4.50 3.46 6.44
C GLY A 33 -3.77 3.90 5.16
N ALA A 34 -4.52 4.56 4.27
CA ALA A 34 -3.99 5.11 3.03
C ALA A 34 -4.20 6.63 2.85
N GLU A 35 -4.94 7.30 3.74
CA GLU A 35 -5.25 8.74 3.64
C GLU A 35 -4.02 9.66 3.60
N TRP A 36 -2.87 9.21 4.09
CA TRP A 36 -1.61 9.96 4.07
C TRP A 36 -0.95 10.02 2.68
N VAL A 37 -1.26 9.07 1.80
CA VAL A 37 -0.59 8.93 0.48
C VAL A 37 -0.83 10.12 -0.44
N PRO A 38 -2.07 10.64 -0.62
CA PRO A 38 -2.30 11.83 -1.44
C PRO A 38 -1.51 13.06 -0.97
N HIS A 39 -1.40 13.23 0.35
CA HIS A 39 -0.68 14.35 0.94
C HIS A 39 0.84 14.22 0.68
N LEU A 40 1.41 13.03 0.91
CA LEU A 40 2.80 12.74 0.57
C LEU A 40 3.08 12.99 -0.91
N PHE A 41 2.23 12.48 -1.81
CA PHE A 41 2.42 12.61 -3.26
C PHE A 41 2.36 14.07 -3.71
N LYS A 42 1.46 14.87 -3.12
CA LYS A 42 1.42 16.32 -3.36
C LYS A 42 2.73 17.00 -2.94
N GLY A 43 3.28 16.64 -1.79
CA GLY A 43 4.58 17.12 -1.30
C GLY A 43 5.73 16.73 -2.24
N LEU A 44 5.84 15.44 -2.56
CA LEU A 44 6.85 14.87 -3.45
C LEU A 44 6.82 15.52 -4.84
N LYS A 45 5.64 15.68 -5.43
CA LYS A 45 5.47 16.39 -6.71
C LYS A 45 5.93 17.84 -6.62
N GLY A 46 5.62 18.51 -5.51
CA GLY A 46 6.01 19.90 -5.26
C GLY A 46 7.52 20.08 -5.14
N VAL A 47 8.21 19.21 -4.41
CA VAL A 47 9.67 19.28 -4.25
C VAL A 47 10.41 18.83 -5.50
N TYR A 48 9.96 17.76 -6.16
CA TYR A 48 10.58 17.26 -7.38
C TYR A 48 10.52 18.29 -8.52
N LYS A 49 9.41 19.03 -8.64
CA LYS A 49 9.29 20.16 -9.57
C LYS A 49 10.32 21.27 -9.33
N LYS A 50 10.69 21.52 -8.06
CA LYS A 50 11.60 22.62 -7.68
C LYS A 50 13.07 22.20 -7.74
N MET A 51 13.37 20.96 -7.38
CA MET A 51 14.73 20.43 -7.24
C MET A 51 14.84 19.05 -7.89
N PRO A 52 14.59 18.90 -9.21
CA PRO A 52 14.57 17.58 -9.85
C PRO A 52 15.94 16.88 -9.75
N ASN A 53 17.04 17.64 -9.84
CA ASN A 53 18.40 17.13 -9.73
C ASN A 53 18.79 16.61 -8.33
N ALA A 54 17.95 16.84 -7.31
CA ALA A 54 18.14 16.27 -5.97
C ALA A 54 17.67 14.80 -5.88
N PHE A 55 16.94 14.31 -6.90
CA PHE A 55 16.42 12.96 -6.96
C PHE A 55 17.05 12.21 -8.14
N ALA A 56 17.30 10.91 -7.96
CA ALA A 56 17.85 10.06 -9.03
C ALA A 56 16.79 9.68 -10.08
N GLU A 57 15.51 9.74 -9.72
CA GLU A 57 14.34 9.39 -10.53
C GLU A 57 13.10 10.13 -9.97
N ASP A 58 11.92 9.93 -10.58
CA ASP A 58 10.68 10.45 -10.01
C ASP A 58 10.40 9.78 -8.64
N PRO A 59 10.31 10.56 -7.54
CA PRO A 59 10.11 10.00 -6.21
C PRO A 59 8.79 9.25 -6.04
N ILE A 60 7.74 9.61 -6.79
CA ILE A 60 6.44 8.92 -6.75
C ILE A 60 6.56 7.56 -7.44
N GLU A 61 7.31 7.46 -8.53
CA GLU A 61 7.54 6.18 -9.20
C GLU A 61 8.41 5.25 -8.34
N ALA A 62 9.44 5.79 -7.66
CA ALA A 62 10.22 5.05 -6.68
C ALA A 62 9.34 4.51 -5.54
N PHE A 63 8.41 5.33 -5.04
CA PHE A 63 7.43 4.92 -4.03
C PHE A 63 6.54 3.79 -4.56
N LYS A 64 5.89 3.97 -5.72
CA LYS A 64 4.97 2.98 -6.30
C LYS A 64 5.65 1.67 -6.66
N ARG A 65 6.98 1.66 -6.88
CA ARG A 65 7.74 0.43 -7.12
C ARG A 65 7.94 -0.39 -5.84
N CYS A 66 8.24 0.27 -4.72
CA CYS A 66 8.77 -0.39 -3.53
C CYS A 66 7.76 -0.51 -2.37
N ILE A 67 6.73 0.34 -2.32
CA ILE A 67 5.83 0.45 -1.18
C ILE A 67 4.51 -0.30 -1.46
N TYR A 68 4.12 -1.14 -0.49
CA TYR A 68 2.82 -1.78 -0.36
C TYR A 68 2.06 -1.14 0.81
N ILE A 69 0.74 -1.13 0.73
CA ILE A 69 -0.14 -0.48 1.71
C ILE A 69 -1.26 -1.44 2.07
N SER A 70 -1.50 -1.60 3.38
CA SER A 70 -2.74 -2.12 3.93
C SER A 70 -3.61 -0.92 4.32
N PRO A 71 -4.62 -0.55 3.51
CA PRO A 71 -5.57 0.51 3.86
C PRO A 71 -6.40 0.11 5.09
N PHE A 72 -7.08 1.09 5.68
CA PHE A 72 -8.17 0.78 6.61
C PHE A 72 -9.36 0.23 5.82
N TRP A 73 -10.20 -0.58 6.45
CA TRP A 73 -11.35 -1.17 5.74
C TRP A 73 -12.38 -0.09 5.33
N GLU A 74 -12.38 1.05 6.00
CA GLU A 74 -13.20 2.22 5.66
C GLU A 74 -12.64 3.10 4.53
N ASP A 75 -11.41 2.86 4.07
CA ASP A 75 -10.79 3.65 3.01
C ASP A 75 -11.45 3.39 1.64
N ASN A 76 -11.41 4.37 0.72
CA ASN A 76 -11.90 4.18 -0.64
C ASN A 76 -10.88 3.43 -1.51
N PHE A 77 -11.10 2.13 -1.72
CA PHE A 77 -10.20 1.27 -2.49
C PHE A 77 -10.08 1.66 -3.97
N VAL A 78 -11.15 2.15 -4.60
CA VAL A 78 -11.10 2.59 -6.00
C VAL A 78 -10.12 3.75 -6.18
N ASP A 79 -10.17 4.73 -5.28
CA ASP A 79 -9.25 5.87 -5.31
C ASP A 79 -7.81 5.47 -4.99
N ILE A 80 -7.62 4.55 -4.04
CA ILE A 80 -6.30 4.01 -3.70
C ILE A 80 -5.70 3.25 -4.88
N VAL A 81 -6.45 2.33 -5.48
CA VAL A 81 -6.00 1.55 -6.64
C VAL A 81 -5.65 2.48 -7.80
N LYS A 82 -6.47 3.50 -8.07
CA LYS A 82 -6.17 4.51 -9.08
C LYS A 82 -4.88 5.30 -8.78
N MET A 83 -4.58 5.51 -7.51
CA MET A 83 -3.42 6.29 -7.06
C MET A 83 -2.12 5.48 -7.07
N VAL A 84 -2.10 4.27 -6.51
CA VAL A 84 -0.87 3.46 -6.32
C VAL A 84 -0.81 2.19 -7.17
N GLY A 85 -1.92 1.78 -7.79
CA GLY A 85 -2.06 0.52 -8.51
C GLY A 85 -2.49 -0.62 -7.59
N SER A 86 -3.33 -1.53 -8.09
CA SER A 86 -3.84 -2.67 -7.32
C SER A 86 -2.73 -3.60 -6.85
N ASP A 87 -1.63 -3.74 -7.60
CA ASP A 87 -0.43 -4.53 -7.22
C ASP A 87 0.24 -4.07 -5.89
N ARG A 88 -0.12 -2.90 -5.37
CA ARG A 88 0.45 -2.29 -4.16
C ARG A 88 -0.50 -2.28 -2.97
N VAL A 89 -1.71 -2.77 -3.14
CA VAL A 89 -2.74 -2.81 -2.09
C VAL A 89 -2.82 -4.22 -1.52
N VAL A 90 -2.82 -4.34 -0.20
CA VAL A 90 -2.84 -5.62 0.52
C VAL A 90 -3.99 -5.61 1.51
N PHE A 91 -4.76 -6.71 1.53
CA PHE A 91 -5.75 -6.98 2.57
C PHE A 91 -5.12 -7.04 3.97
N GLY A 92 -5.77 -6.43 4.95
CA GLY A 92 -5.48 -6.60 6.38
C GLY A 92 -6.73 -6.35 7.21
N SER A 93 -7.17 -7.36 7.96
CA SER A 93 -8.39 -7.25 8.80
C SER A 93 -8.15 -6.72 10.21
N ASP A 94 -6.90 -6.71 10.65
CA ASP A 94 -6.49 -6.39 12.03
C ASP A 94 -7.19 -7.23 13.13
N TRP A 95 -7.66 -8.44 12.77
CA TRP A 95 -8.25 -9.34 13.75
C TRP A 95 -7.18 -9.86 14.73
N PRO A 96 -7.44 -9.94 16.06
CA PRO A 96 -8.73 -9.80 16.75
C PRO A 96 -8.94 -8.43 17.43
N HIS A 97 -8.30 -7.37 16.96
CA HIS A 97 -8.39 -6.06 17.60
C HIS A 97 -9.80 -5.44 17.48
N PRO A 98 -10.21 -4.59 18.44
CA PRO A 98 -11.55 -3.99 18.45
C PRO A 98 -11.82 -3.02 17.28
N GLU A 99 -10.78 -2.45 16.69
CA GLU A 99 -10.82 -1.58 15.50
C GLU A 99 -10.88 -2.37 14.18
N GLY A 100 -10.50 -3.66 14.21
CA GLY A 100 -10.49 -4.54 13.06
C GLY A 100 -11.85 -5.16 12.72
N LEU A 101 -11.86 -5.99 11.67
CA LEU A 101 -13.05 -6.73 11.27
C LEU A 101 -13.24 -7.99 12.11
N ALA A 102 -14.45 -8.17 12.65
CA ALA A 102 -14.82 -9.35 13.42
C ALA A 102 -14.80 -10.64 12.57
N ASP A 103 -15.21 -10.55 11.29
CA ASP A 103 -15.02 -11.58 10.28
C ASP A 103 -14.05 -11.06 9.20
N PRO A 104 -12.79 -11.53 9.18
CA PRO A 104 -11.79 -11.05 8.22
C PRO A 104 -12.20 -11.16 6.75
N LEU A 105 -13.05 -12.14 6.40
CA LEU A 105 -13.40 -12.39 4.99
C LEU A 105 -14.43 -11.42 4.44
N THR A 106 -15.19 -10.71 5.29
CA THR A 106 -16.15 -9.69 4.83
C THR A 106 -15.46 -8.46 4.25
N PHE A 107 -14.13 -8.34 4.40
CA PHE A 107 -13.35 -7.27 3.75
C PHE A 107 -13.55 -7.21 2.23
N VAL A 108 -13.85 -8.35 1.59
CA VAL A 108 -14.10 -8.40 0.14
C VAL A 108 -15.26 -7.48 -0.27
N ASP A 109 -16.21 -7.22 0.63
CA ASP A 109 -17.37 -6.35 0.38
C ASP A 109 -16.94 -4.88 0.21
N GLU A 110 -15.85 -4.46 0.86
CA GLU A 110 -15.29 -3.10 0.77
C GLU A 110 -14.56 -2.84 -0.57
N LEU A 111 -14.30 -3.89 -1.35
CA LEU A 111 -13.67 -3.82 -2.66
C LEU A 111 -14.67 -3.60 -3.80
N SER A 112 -15.93 -3.28 -3.46
CA SER A 112 -16.95 -2.98 -4.45
C SER A 112 -16.52 -1.86 -5.41
N GLY A 113 -16.66 -2.12 -6.71
CA GLY A 113 -16.23 -1.19 -7.77
C GLY A 113 -14.85 -1.49 -8.37
N LEU A 114 -14.10 -2.44 -7.82
CA LEU A 114 -12.94 -3.05 -8.48
C LEU A 114 -13.36 -4.24 -9.33
N ASP A 115 -12.56 -4.58 -10.35
CA ASP A 115 -12.76 -5.81 -11.09
C ASP A 115 -12.26 -7.04 -10.31
N GLN A 116 -12.68 -8.22 -10.76
CA GLN A 116 -12.36 -9.48 -10.09
C GLN A 116 -10.84 -9.74 -10.01
N GLU A 117 -10.06 -9.31 -11.01
CA GLU A 117 -8.61 -9.50 -11.03
C GLU A 117 -7.94 -8.68 -9.92
N ASP A 118 -8.38 -7.43 -9.74
CA ASP A 118 -7.89 -6.57 -8.67
C ASP A 118 -8.32 -7.05 -7.29
N VAL A 119 -9.55 -7.56 -7.14
CA VAL A 119 -10.00 -8.19 -5.88
C VAL A 119 -9.10 -9.37 -5.49
N GLU A 120 -8.78 -10.26 -6.44
CA GLU A 120 -7.92 -11.43 -6.19
C GLU A 120 -6.48 -11.03 -5.83
N LYS A 121 -5.95 -9.97 -6.47
CA LYS A 121 -4.65 -9.40 -6.10
C LYS A 121 -4.67 -8.90 -4.66
N ILE A 122 -5.67 -8.11 -4.28
CA ILE A 122 -5.74 -7.45 -2.96
C ILE A 122 -5.97 -8.48 -1.85
N MET A 123 -6.91 -9.41 -2.03
CA MET A 123 -7.32 -10.38 -1.00
C MET A 123 -6.30 -11.48 -0.73
N GLY A 124 -5.22 -11.58 -1.52
CA GLY A 124 -4.13 -12.51 -1.20
C GLY A 124 -2.99 -12.57 -2.20
N GLY A 125 -3.24 -12.33 -3.50
CA GLY A 125 -2.24 -12.46 -4.55
C GLY A 125 -0.99 -11.58 -4.31
N ASN A 126 -1.20 -10.33 -3.89
CA ASN A 126 -0.12 -9.38 -3.63
C ASN A 126 0.73 -9.78 -2.43
N LEU A 127 0.11 -10.20 -1.33
CA LEU A 127 0.83 -10.63 -0.13
C LEU A 127 1.60 -11.93 -0.41
N MET A 128 1.02 -12.87 -1.16
CA MET A 128 1.73 -14.07 -1.61
C MET A 128 2.97 -13.72 -2.44
N LYS A 129 2.85 -12.81 -3.41
CA LYS A 129 3.98 -12.34 -4.23
C LYS A 129 5.04 -11.62 -3.40
N LEU A 130 4.63 -10.80 -2.44
CA LEU A 130 5.51 -10.08 -1.52
C LEU A 130 6.31 -11.06 -0.66
N MET A 131 5.64 -12.03 -0.06
CA MET A 131 6.19 -13.04 0.85
C MET A 131 6.82 -14.24 0.14
N LYS A 132 6.77 -14.28 -1.21
CA LYS A 132 7.28 -15.37 -2.05
C LYS A 132 6.63 -16.73 -1.74
N VAL A 133 5.33 -16.71 -1.47
CA VAL A 133 4.52 -17.92 -1.26
C VAL A 133 3.95 -18.37 -2.62
N SER A 134 4.32 -19.57 -3.06
CA SER A 134 4.04 -20.06 -4.42
C SER A 134 2.65 -20.67 -4.60
N GLN A 135 1.99 -21.09 -3.51
CA GLN A 135 0.67 -21.71 -3.52
C GLN A 135 -0.12 -21.26 -2.29
N PRO A 136 -1.43 -21.02 -2.40
CA PRO A 136 -2.25 -20.72 -1.25
C PRO A 136 -2.28 -21.92 -0.30
N ALA A 137 -2.58 -21.67 0.98
CA ALA A 137 -2.84 -22.76 1.91
C ALA A 137 -3.95 -23.67 1.34
N LYS A 138 -3.78 -24.99 1.48
CA LYS A 138 -4.85 -25.91 1.11
C LYS A 138 -6.08 -25.58 1.94
N GLN A 139 -7.22 -25.44 1.27
CA GLN A 139 -8.49 -25.26 1.95
C GLN A 139 -8.71 -26.51 2.82
N VAL A 140 -8.60 -26.34 4.14
CA VAL A 140 -8.92 -27.41 5.08
C VAL A 140 -10.43 -27.40 5.17
N SER A 141 -11.08 -28.40 4.57
CA SER A 141 -12.51 -28.62 4.77
C SER A 141 -12.75 -28.78 6.27
N ALA A 142 -13.53 -27.85 6.84
CA ALA A 142 -14.07 -27.97 8.18
C ALA A 142 -15.11 -29.10 8.25
#